data_AF-A0A919VR20-F1
#
_entry.id   AF-A0A919VR20-F1
#
_cell.length_a   1.000
_cell.length_b   1.000
_cell.length_c   1.000
_cell.angle_alpha   90.00
_cell.angle_beta   90.00
_cell.angle_gamma   90.00
#
_symmetry.space_group_name_H-M   'P 1'
#
loop_
_entity.id
_entity.type
_entity.pdbx_description
1 polymer ?
#
loop_
_entity_poly.entity_id
_entity_poly.type
_entity_poly.pdbx_seq_one_letter_code
_entity_poly.pdbx_strand_id
1 'polypeptide(L)'
;MGSHANRLWLLAGVLITALLVAVTYFLMVAPTFAEADELAEQTRTARTQAIGLRERLVDLQDKKKNEKKLTATRDAYRDALPSGSGVPAFLRQLQADGSAVGVNVSGITVGTPEPIESVGGVWSIQIQLVADGTAAELNKFLQQLQGSAQKRAVLIEATTLEADASSTTKDQRINLTVRAFVAPPLGSGAPAVTTD
;
A
#
# COMPACT_ATOMS: atom_id res chain seq x y z
N MET A 1 3.98 -104.23 10.46
CA MET A 1 4.04 -102.94 9.74
C MET A 1 3.55 -101.84 10.67
N GLY A 2 4.34 -100.80 10.99
CA GLY A 2 3.90 -99.76 11.93
C GLY A 2 4.89 -98.61 12.20
N SER A 3 6.15 -98.69 11.75
CA SER A 3 7.17 -97.67 11.99
C SER A 3 7.02 -96.39 11.15
N HIS A 4 6.32 -96.45 10.01
CA HIS A 4 6.14 -95.29 9.13
C HIS A 4 5.01 -94.35 9.59
N ALA A 5 3.92 -94.90 10.14
CA ALA A 5 2.80 -94.10 10.64
C ALA A 5 3.22 -93.23 11.83
N ASN A 6 4.06 -93.77 12.73
CA ASN A 6 4.54 -93.02 13.89
C ASN A 6 5.52 -91.89 13.51
N ARG A 7 6.35 -92.11 12.47
CA ARG A 7 7.24 -91.07 11.92
C ARG A 7 6.47 -89.98 11.17
N LEU A 8 5.39 -90.34 10.47
CA LEU A 8 4.54 -89.37 9.76
C LEU A 8 3.75 -88.50 10.74
N TRP A 9 3.28 -89.08 11.85
CA TRP A 9 2.60 -88.34 12.91
C TRP A 9 3.56 -87.41 13.68
N LEU A 10 4.79 -87.86 13.94
CA LEU A 10 5.86 -87.01 14.50
C LEU A 10 6.24 -85.85 13.57
N LEU A 11 6.34 -86.08 12.25
CA LEU A 11 6.61 -85.03 11.27
C LEU A 11 5.48 -84.00 11.19
N ALA A 12 4.23 -84.46 11.25
CA ALA A 12 3.06 -83.57 11.29
C ALA A 12 3.06 -82.70 12.56
N GLY A 13 3.38 -83.29 13.72
CA GLY A 13 3.52 -82.56 14.98
C GLY A 13 4.59 -81.48 14.91
N VAL A 14 5.80 -81.81 14.45
CA VAL A 14 6.90 -80.84 14.31
C VAL A 14 6.56 -79.71 13.34
N LEU A 15 5.89 -80.01 12.24
CA LEU A 15 5.49 -79.02 11.25
C LEU A 15 4.46 -78.03 11.83
N ILE A 16 3.49 -78.51 12.60
CA ILE A 16 2.51 -77.65 13.30
C ILE A 16 3.21 -76.75 14.32
N THR A 17 4.16 -77.28 15.10
CA THR A 17 4.91 -76.49 16.08
C THR A 17 5.77 -75.42 15.40
N ALA A 18 6.45 -75.78 14.30
CA ALA A 18 7.24 -74.83 13.53
C ALA A 18 6.37 -73.71 12.93
N LEU A 19 5.16 -74.05 12.47
CA LEU A 19 4.20 -73.08 11.94
C LEU A 19 3.70 -72.14 13.04
N LEU A 20 3.41 -72.64 14.24
CA LEU A 20 3.02 -71.81 15.39
C LEU A 20 4.14 -70.84 15.81
N VAL A 21 5.40 -71.28 15.81
CA VAL A 21 6.54 -70.40 16.11
C VAL A 21 6.68 -69.31 15.04
N ALA A 22 6.54 -69.66 13.76
CA ALA A 22 6.61 -68.69 12.66
C ALA A 22 5.49 -67.64 12.74
N VAL A 23 4.25 -68.06 13.05
CA VAL A 23 3.12 -67.15 13.23
C VAL A 23 3.35 -66.23 14.42
N THR A 24 3.84 -66.74 15.55
CA THR A 24 4.12 -65.95 16.75
C THR A 24 5.21 -64.92 16.51
N TYR A 25 6.29 -65.29 15.80
CA TYR A 25 7.36 -64.38 15.42
C TYR A 25 6.88 -63.29 14.46
N PHE A 26 6.11 -63.67 13.43
CA PHE A 26 5.58 -62.72 12.45
C PHE A 26 4.60 -61.72 13.07
N LEU A 27 3.72 -62.19 13.97
CA LEU A 27 2.81 -61.33 14.74
C LEU A 27 3.53 -60.36 15.68
N MET A 28 4.77 -60.65 16.09
CA MET A 28 5.53 -59.82 17.03
C MET A 28 6.51 -58.87 16.35
N VAL A 29 7.00 -59.19 15.15
CA VAL A 29 7.92 -58.34 14.37
C VAL A 29 7.16 -57.36 13.45
N ALA A 30 6.01 -57.76 12.90
CA ALA A 30 5.15 -56.87 12.11
C ALA A 30 4.71 -55.57 12.83
N PRO A 31 4.30 -55.56 14.12
CA PRO A 31 3.87 -54.33 14.79
C PRO A 31 5.00 -53.31 14.96
N THR A 32 6.25 -53.75 15.15
CA THR A 32 7.37 -52.82 15.34
C THR A 32 7.74 -52.01 14.09
N PHE A 33 7.51 -52.56 12.89
CA PHE A 33 7.70 -51.81 11.64
C PHE A 33 6.52 -50.85 11.39
N ALA A 34 5.30 -51.25 11.77
CA ALA A 34 4.11 -50.40 11.65
C ALA A 34 4.20 -49.16 12.57
N GLU A 35 4.69 -49.31 13.81
CA GLU A 35 4.89 -48.18 14.73
C GLU A 35 5.97 -47.20 14.22
N ALA A 36 7.06 -47.71 13.63
CA ALA A 36 8.13 -46.88 13.08
C ALA A 36 7.68 -46.11 11.83
N ASP A 37 6.91 -46.76 10.95
CA ASP A 37 6.32 -46.12 9.77
C ASP A 37 5.29 -45.06 10.18
N GLU A 38 4.46 -45.35 11.19
CA GLU A 38 3.50 -44.37 11.73
C GLU A 38 4.22 -43.16 12.34
N LEU A 39 5.28 -43.37 13.14
CA LEU A 39 6.06 -42.28 13.72
C LEU A 39 6.78 -41.45 12.64
N ALA A 40 7.29 -42.10 11.60
CA ALA A 40 7.90 -41.43 10.45
C ALA A 40 6.87 -40.61 9.66
N GLU A 41 5.65 -41.14 9.48
CA GLU A 41 4.55 -40.45 8.80
C GLU A 41 4.01 -39.27 9.61
N GLN A 42 3.87 -39.42 10.93
CA GLN A 42 3.53 -38.33 11.85
C GLN A 42 4.59 -37.23 11.83
N THR A 43 5.87 -37.60 11.85
CA THR A 43 7.00 -36.64 11.76
C THR A 43 6.99 -35.90 10.41
N ARG A 44 6.73 -36.62 9.31
CA ARG A 44 6.63 -36.04 7.97
C ARG A 44 5.46 -35.06 7.88
N THR A 45 4.31 -35.43 8.44
CA THR A 45 3.11 -34.61 8.48
C THR A 45 3.32 -33.35 9.32
N ALA A 46 3.88 -33.48 10.53
CA ALA A 46 4.22 -32.35 11.38
C ALA A 46 5.23 -31.39 10.73
N ARG A 47 6.23 -31.94 10.01
CA ARG A 47 7.21 -31.14 9.27
C ARG A 47 6.55 -30.37 8.11
N THR A 48 5.66 -31.00 7.35
CA THR A 48 4.90 -30.35 6.27
C THR A 48 3.99 -29.23 6.82
N GLN A 49 3.32 -29.47 7.94
CA GLN A 49 2.52 -28.44 8.62
C GLN A 49 3.41 -27.27 9.06
N ALA A 50 4.56 -27.54 9.69
CA ALA A 50 5.49 -26.49 10.11
C ALA A 50 6.04 -25.66 8.94
N ILE A 51 6.28 -26.26 7.78
CA ILE A 51 6.68 -25.53 6.55
C ILE A 51 5.53 -24.64 6.07
N GLY A 52 4.31 -25.16 5.96
CA GLY A 52 3.14 -24.38 5.55
C GLY A 52 2.80 -23.23 6.50
N LEU A 53 2.97 -23.41 7.82
CA LEU A 53 2.80 -22.33 8.79
C LEU A 53 3.86 -21.23 8.65
N ARG A 54 5.12 -21.60 8.35
CA ARG A 54 6.19 -20.62 8.11
C ARG A 54 5.94 -19.82 6.83
N GLU A 55 5.50 -20.45 5.75
CA GLU A 55 5.13 -19.75 4.52
C GLU A 55 3.99 -18.76 4.76
N ARG A 56 2.96 -19.16 5.51
CA ARG A 56 1.87 -18.25 5.91
C ARG A 56 2.37 -17.08 6.74
N LEU A 57 3.34 -17.28 7.63
CA LEU A 57 3.93 -16.18 8.39
C LEU A 57 4.69 -15.19 7.50
N VAL A 58 5.45 -15.67 6.52
CA VAL A 58 6.15 -14.82 5.55
C VAL A 58 5.16 -14.05 4.69
N ASP A 59 4.15 -14.73 4.14
CA ASP A 59 3.07 -14.11 3.35
C ASP A 59 2.30 -13.05 4.15
N LEU A 60 1.95 -13.33 5.41
CA LEU A 60 1.29 -12.37 6.30
C LEU A 60 2.19 -11.18 6.65
N GLN A 61 3.49 -11.40 6.83
CA GLN A 61 4.45 -10.31 7.06
C GLN A 61 4.61 -9.43 5.82
N ASP A 62 4.66 -10.02 4.64
CA ASP A 62 4.76 -9.27 3.38
C ASP A 62 3.46 -8.52 3.08
N LYS A 63 2.29 -9.12 3.33
CA LYS A 63 1.00 -8.43 3.28
C LYS A 63 0.92 -7.25 4.25
N LYS A 64 1.43 -7.39 5.48
CA LYS A 64 1.48 -6.29 6.46
C LYS A 64 2.43 -5.16 6.04
N LYS A 65 3.58 -5.48 5.42
CA LYS A 65 4.50 -4.46 4.86
C LYS A 65 3.82 -3.70 3.72
N ASN A 66 3.12 -4.42 2.84
CA ASN A 66 2.38 -3.82 1.74
C ASN A 66 1.22 -2.97 2.26
N GLU A 67 0.48 -3.42 3.27
CA GLU A 67 -0.61 -2.68 3.90
C GLU A 67 -0.15 -1.30 4.37
N LYS A 68 0.98 -1.20 5.08
CA LYS A 68 1.54 0.11 5.50
C LYS A 68 1.86 1.03 4.32
N LYS A 69 2.41 0.47 3.24
CA LYS A 69 2.73 1.24 2.02
C LYS A 69 1.45 1.73 1.34
N LEU A 70 0.45 0.85 1.22
CA LEU A 70 -0.86 1.14 0.64
C LEU A 70 -1.64 2.16 1.48
N THR A 71 -1.59 2.10 2.81
CA THR A 71 -2.20 3.12 3.69
C THR A 71 -1.49 4.45 3.56
N ALA A 72 -0.15 4.48 3.53
CA ALA A 72 0.60 5.72 3.34
C ALA A 72 0.31 6.37 1.97
N THR A 73 0.21 5.56 0.91
CA THR A 73 -0.17 6.03 -0.42
C THR A 73 -1.62 6.53 -0.45
N ARG A 74 -2.55 5.82 0.19
CA ARG A 74 -3.95 6.26 0.32
C ARG A 74 -4.04 7.58 1.09
N ASP A 75 -3.34 7.71 2.20
CA ASP A 75 -3.38 8.92 3.02
C ASP A 75 -2.75 10.09 2.27
N ALA A 76 -1.64 9.88 1.54
CA ALA A 76 -1.08 10.87 0.63
C ALA A 76 -2.08 11.31 -0.46
N TYR A 77 -2.85 10.38 -1.04
CA TYR A 77 -3.89 10.72 -2.02
C TYR A 77 -5.09 11.45 -1.40
N ARG A 78 -5.46 11.11 -0.16
CA ARG A 78 -6.52 11.82 0.57
C ARG A 78 -6.09 13.23 0.98
N ASP A 79 -4.82 13.41 1.34
CA ASP A 79 -4.25 14.72 1.60
C ASP A 79 -4.16 15.55 0.30
N ALA A 80 -3.87 14.89 -0.83
CA ALA A 80 -3.86 15.50 -2.17
C ALA A 80 -5.24 15.95 -2.67
N LEU A 81 -6.31 15.26 -2.27
CA LEU A 81 -7.69 15.63 -2.59
C LEU A 81 -8.52 15.80 -1.31
N PRO A 82 -8.47 16.99 -0.69
CA PRO A 82 -9.32 17.31 0.44
C PRO A 82 -10.81 17.12 0.12
N SER A 83 -11.58 16.68 1.12
CA SER A 83 -13.03 16.48 1.00
C SER A 83 -13.84 17.78 1.06
N GLY A 84 -13.24 18.89 1.51
CA GLY A 84 -13.80 20.24 1.46
C GLY A 84 -13.01 21.14 0.51
N SER A 85 -13.40 22.42 0.38
CA SER A 85 -12.73 23.37 -0.52
C SER A 85 -11.21 23.44 -0.29
N GLY A 86 -10.76 23.39 0.97
CA GLY A 86 -9.33 23.37 1.33
C GLY A 86 -8.55 24.63 0.92
N VAL A 87 -9.20 25.58 0.25
CA VAL A 87 -8.59 26.79 -0.31
C VAL A 87 -7.96 27.67 0.79
N PRO A 88 -8.60 27.97 1.94
CA PRO A 88 -7.97 28.84 2.94
C PRO A 88 -6.68 28.26 3.53
N ALA A 89 -6.65 26.95 3.78
CA ALA A 89 -5.46 26.27 4.26
C ALA A 89 -4.35 26.26 3.20
N PHE A 90 -4.74 26.04 1.92
CA PHE A 90 -3.83 26.12 0.78
C PHE A 90 -3.25 27.52 0.60
N LEU A 91 -4.06 28.59 0.68
CA LEU A 91 -3.60 29.96 0.54
C LEU A 91 -2.65 30.38 1.68
N ARG A 92 -2.95 29.98 2.92
CA ARG A 92 -2.02 30.20 4.05
C ARG A 92 -0.70 29.48 3.85
N GLN A 93 -0.73 28.24 3.40
CA GLN A 93 0.50 27.50 3.09
C GLN A 93 1.26 28.18 1.96
N LEU A 94 0.58 28.58 0.88
CA LEU A 94 1.20 29.26 -0.25
C LEU A 94 1.85 30.59 0.14
N GLN A 95 1.19 31.36 1.02
CA GLN A 95 1.74 32.62 1.52
C GLN A 95 2.93 32.41 2.46
N ALA A 96 2.89 31.38 3.31
CA ALA A 96 4.03 31.01 4.16
C ALA A 96 5.23 30.53 3.33
N ASP A 97 4.98 29.67 2.33
CA ASP A 97 6.00 29.14 1.43
C ASP A 97 6.61 30.26 0.58
N GLY A 98 5.78 31.17 0.03
CA GLY A 98 6.21 32.36 -0.69
C GLY A 98 7.09 33.28 0.16
N SER A 99 6.66 33.58 1.39
CA SER A 99 7.42 34.41 2.33
C SER A 99 8.76 33.79 2.69
N ALA A 100 8.84 32.46 2.78
CA ALA A 100 10.09 31.75 3.06
C ALA A 100 11.12 31.84 1.93
N VAL A 101 10.67 32.07 0.69
CA VAL A 101 11.53 32.26 -0.48
C VAL A 101 11.65 33.71 -0.93
N GLY A 102 11.12 34.67 -0.17
CA GLY A 102 11.19 36.10 -0.49
C GLY A 102 10.18 36.57 -1.54
N VAL A 103 9.19 35.75 -1.89
CA VAL A 103 8.14 36.10 -2.85
C VAL A 103 6.90 36.59 -2.11
N ASN A 104 6.42 37.78 -2.48
CA ASN A 104 5.16 38.31 -1.97
C ASN A 104 4.00 37.85 -2.85
N VAL A 105 3.08 37.09 -2.28
CA VAL A 105 1.87 36.63 -2.98
C VAL A 105 0.72 37.59 -2.68
N SER A 106 0.15 38.17 -3.72
CA SER A 106 -0.93 39.16 -3.67
C SER A 106 -2.01 38.87 -4.72
N GLY A 107 -3.08 39.67 -4.77
CA GLY A 107 -4.08 39.58 -5.85
C GLY A 107 -4.79 38.23 -5.97
N ILE A 108 -5.05 37.55 -4.86
CA ILE A 108 -5.62 36.20 -4.86
C ILE A 108 -7.13 36.27 -5.16
N THR A 109 -7.54 35.65 -6.26
CA THR A 109 -8.94 35.47 -6.64
C THR A 109 -9.27 33.98 -6.73
N VAL A 110 -10.33 33.56 -6.05
CA VAL A 110 -10.79 32.16 -6.04
C VAL A 110 -12.08 32.07 -6.82
N GLY A 111 -12.08 31.26 -7.88
CA GLY A 111 -13.25 30.97 -8.69
C GLY A 111 -14.23 30.01 -8.01
N THR A 112 -15.42 29.89 -8.59
CA THR A 112 -16.41 28.91 -8.15
C THR A 112 -15.98 27.49 -8.52
N PRO A 113 -16.22 26.48 -7.67
CA PRO A 113 -15.92 25.10 -8.00
C PRO A 113 -16.73 24.62 -9.21
N GLU A 114 -16.06 23.97 -10.16
CA GLU A 114 -16.65 23.37 -11.35
C GLU A 114 -16.47 21.85 -11.31
N PRO A 115 -17.51 21.05 -11.63
CA PRO A 115 -17.39 19.59 -11.65
C PRO A 115 -16.58 19.12 -12.85
N ILE A 116 -15.72 18.13 -12.67
CA ILE A 116 -14.97 17.52 -13.77
C ILE A 116 -15.79 16.35 -14.31
N GLU A 117 -16.41 16.53 -15.46
CA GLU A 117 -17.31 15.52 -16.05
C GLU A 117 -16.60 14.19 -16.37
N SER A 118 -15.28 14.21 -16.60
CA SER A 118 -14.49 13.01 -16.89
C SER A 118 -14.18 12.15 -15.67
N VAL A 119 -14.33 12.67 -14.44
CA VAL A 119 -14.04 11.95 -13.20
C VAL A 119 -15.13 12.25 -12.16
N GLY A 120 -16.05 11.31 -11.99
CA GLY A 120 -17.18 11.46 -11.06
C GLY A 120 -16.72 11.77 -9.62
N GLY A 121 -17.27 12.85 -9.05
CA GLY A 121 -16.99 13.26 -7.67
C GLY A 121 -15.75 14.16 -7.49
N VAL A 122 -15.09 14.58 -8.58
CA VAL A 122 -13.97 15.53 -8.52
C VAL A 122 -14.42 16.91 -9.01
N TRP A 123 -14.01 17.95 -8.27
CA TRP A 123 -14.27 19.34 -8.63
C TRP A 123 -12.93 20.08 -8.77
N SER A 124 -12.87 21.00 -9.73
CA SER A 124 -11.77 21.93 -9.90
C SER A 124 -12.14 23.30 -9.37
N ILE A 125 -11.22 23.93 -8.64
CA ILE A 125 -11.33 25.31 -8.19
C ILE A 125 -10.21 26.08 -8.86
N GLN A 126 -10.56 27.07 -9.69
CA GLN A 126 -9.57 27.96 -10.28
C GLN A 126 -9.13 29.01 -9.24
N ILE A 127 -7.84 29.25 -9.16
CA ILE A 127 -7.20 30.22 -8.27
C ILE A 127 -6.28 31.06 -9.13
N GLN A 128 -6.53 32.36 -9.16
CA GLN A 128 -5.67 33.34 -9.81
C GLN A 128 -4.91 34.06 -8.72
N LEU A 129 -3.61 34.26 -8.90
CA LEU A 129 -2.76 34.93 -7.92
C LEU A 129 -1.64 35.69 -8.61
N VAL A 130 -1.15 36.71 -7.93
CA VAL A 130 -0.04 37.54 -8.36
C VAL A 130 1.13 37.30 -7.40
N ALA A 131 2.32 37.11 -7.94
CA ALA A 131 3.52 36.90 -7.16
C ALA A 131 4.58 37.93 -7.58
N ASP A 132 5.10 38.68 -6.62
CA ASP A 132 6.14 39.68 -6.82
C ASP A 132 7.44 39.22 -6.16
N GLY A 133 8.57 39.36 -6.83
CA GLY A 133 9.89 39.04 -6.28
C GLY A 133 11.00 39.10 -7.33
N THR A 134 12.22 38.72 -6.96
CA THR A 134 13.31 38.62 -7.94
C THR A 134 13.15 37.37 -8.81
N ALA A 135 13.73 37.37 -10.01
CA ALA A 135 13.69 36.23 -10.94
C ALA A 135 14.14 34.90 -10.29
N ALA A 136 15.12 34.94 -9.38
CA ALA A 136 15.63 33.76 -8.71
C ALA A 136 14.65 33.22 -7.65
N GLU A 137 13.97 34.11 -6.92
CA GLU A 137 13.00 33.77 -5.87
C GLU A 137 11.71 33.22 -6.49
N LEU A 138 11.24 33.85 -7.57
CA LEU A 138 10.09 33.38 -8.33
C LEU A 138 10.31 31.99 -8.94
N ASN A 139 11.51 31.70 -9.44
CA ASN A 139 11.85 30.37 -9.92
C ASN A 139 11.82 29.32 -8.79
N LYS A 140 12.33 29.66 -7.59
CA LYS A 140 12.25 28.78 -6.42
C LYS A 140 10.79 28.55 -5.98
N PHE A 141 9.99 29.60 -5.99
CA PHE A 141 8.56 29.52 -5.69
C PHE A 141 7.83 28.61 -6.68
N LEU A 142 8.05 28.76 -7.99
CA LEU A 142 7.51 27.87 -9.02
C LEU A 142 7.96 26.42 -8.83
N GLN A 143 9.25 26.20 -8.49
CA GLN A 143 9.77 24.86 -8.20
C GLN A 143 9.13 24.24 -6.94
N GLN A 144 8.82 25.03 -5.92
CA GLN A 144 8.09 24.55 -4.74
C GLN A 144 6.63 24.23 -5.07
N LEU A 145 5.99 25.05 -5.92
CA LEU A 145 4.62 24.86 -6.39
C LEU A 145 4.48 23.64 -7.31
N GLN A 146 5.52 23.30 -8.06
CA GLN A 146 5.57 22.12 -8.95
C GLN A 146 6.20 20.89 -8.28
N GLY A 147 6.90 21.09 -7.16
CA GLY A 147 7.66 20.06 -6.46
C GLY A 147 6.82 19.28 -5.46
N SER A 148 7.46 18.29 -4.84
CA SER A 148 6.87 17.37 -3.85
C SER A 148 6.47 18.02 -2.51
N ALA A 149 6.62 19.34 -2.36
CA ALA A 149 6.23 20.09 -1.17
C ALA A 149 4.73 20.44 -1.13
N GLN A 150 4.06 20.41 -2.29
CA GLN A 150 2.63 20.70 -2.37
C GLN A 150 1.82 19.47 -1.96
N LYS A 151 1.13 19.60 -0.82
CA LYS A 151 0.27 18.54 -0.28
C LYS A 151 -0.99 18.33 -1.11
N ARG A 152 -1.38 19.29 -1.96
CA ARG A 152 -2.63 19.28 -2.74
C ARG A 152 -2.33 19.06 -4.22
N ALA A 153 -3.21 18.37 -4.94
CA ALA A 153 -3.15 18.26 -6.39
C ALA A 153 -3.49 19.61 -7.03
N VAL A 154 -2.48 20.24 -7.63
CA VAL A 154 -2.56 21.59 -8.19
C VAL A 154 -1.92 21.60 -9.58
N LEU A 155 -2.59 22.22 -10.54
CA LEU A 155 -2.15 22.35 -11.93
C LEU A 155 -1.99 23.83 -12.29
N ILE A 156 -0.83 24.23 -12.77
CA ILE A 156 -0.63 25.58 -13.33
C ILE A 156 -1.15 25.57 -14.77
N GLU A 157 -2.15 26.40 -15.05
CA GLU A 157 -2.74 26.53 -16.39
C GLU A 157 -2.02 27.57 -17.24
N ALA A 158 -1.74 28.72 -16.62
CA ALA A 158 -1.16 29.86 -17.29
C ALA A 158 -0.25 30.62 -16.34
N THR A 159 0.82 31.15 -16.91
CA THR A 159 1.81 31.99 -16.22
C THR A 159 2.14 33.14 -17.15
N THR A 160 1.87 34.37 -16.73
CA THR A 160 2.37 35.57 -17.43
C THR A 160 3.41 36.24 -16.55
N LEU A 161 4.59 36.48 -17.13
CA LEU A 161 5.69 37.18 -16.46
C LEU A 161 5.77 38.59 -17.02
N GLU A 162 5.70 39.56 -16.12
CA GLU A 162 5.83 40.98 -16.41
C GLU A 162 7.03 41.51 -15.64
N ALA A 163 7.92 42.23 -16.34
CA ALA A 163 8.97 42.97 -15.67
C ALA A 163 8.35 44.26 -15.12
N ASP A 164 8.56 44.55 -13.83
CA ASP A 164 8.12 45.82 -13.28
C ASP A 164 9.08 46.92 -13.77
N ALA A 165 8.68 47.63 -14.81
CA ALA A 165 9.50 48.68 -15.41
C ALA A 165 9.75 49.88 -14.46
N SER A 166 9.05 49.93 -13.32
CA SER A 166 9.12 51.01 -12.34
C SER A 166 10.05 50.72 -11.16
N SER A 167 10.52 49.47 -10.98
CA SER A 167 11.38 49.09 -9.87
C SER A 167 12.87 49.23 -10.23
N THR A 168 13.64 49.92 -9.39
CA THR A 168 15.11 49.99 -9.47
C THR A 168 15.78 48.70 -8.98
N THR A 169 15.05 47.91 -8.20
CA THR A 169 15.29 46.50 -7.88
C THR A 169 14.79 45.67 -9.06
N LYS A 170 15.51 44.61 -9.47
CA LYS A 170 15.14 43.76 -10.63
C LYS A 170 13.94 42.86 -10.32
N ASP A 171 12.86 43.46 -9.85
CA ASP A 171 11.66 42.77 -9.41
C ASP A 171 10.79 42.45 -10.63
N GLN A 172 10.20 41.28 -10.58
CA GLN A 172 9.32 40.76 -11.61
C GLN A 172 8.00 40.39 -10.97
N ARG A 173 6.93 40.54 -11.74
CA ARG A 173 5.58 40.15 -11.36
C ARG A 173 5.17 38.95 -12.20
N ILE A 174 4.65 37.93 -11.55
CA ILE A 174 4.04 36.79 -12.23
C ILE A 174 2.56 36.74 -11.90
N ASN A 175 1.71 36.72 -12.92
CA ASN A 175 0.31 36.33 -12.75
C ASN A 175 0.18 34.84 -13.05
N LEU A 176 -0.29 34.07 -12.08
CA LEU A 176 -0.50 32.64 -12.19
C LEU A 176 -1.99 32.31 -12.17
N THR A 177 -2.41 31.45 -13.09
CA THR A 177 -3.71 30.78 -13.04
C THR A 177 -3.50 29.32 -12.72
N VAL A 178 -4.14 28.87 -11.64
CA VAL A 178 -3.88 27.59 -11.01
C VAL A 178 -5.20 26.86 -10.78
N ARG A 179 -5.33 25.60 -11.20
CA ARG A 179 -6.45 24.73 -10.85
C ARG A 179 -6.08 23.83 -9.69
N ALA A 180 -6.88 23.89 -8.64
CA ALA A 180 -6.73 23.00 -7.50
C ALA A 180 -7.89 22.02 -7.44
N PHE A 181 -7.60 20.73 -7.24
CA PHE A 181 -8.59 19.67 -7.27
C PHE A 181 -9.09 19.31 -5.86
N VAL A 182 -10.37 18.90 -5.77
CA VAL A 182 -11.01 18.39 -4.55
C VAL A 182 -11.93 17.24 -4.88
N ALA A 183 -12.08 16.30 -3.95
CA ALA A 183 -12.99 15.17 -4.08
C ALA A 183 -13.94 15.10 -2.87
N PRO A 184 -15.05 15.87 -2.88
CA PRO A 184 -16.07 15.73 -1.86
C PRO A 184 -16.73 14.33 -1.90
N PRO A 185 -17.29 13.86 -0.78
CA PRO A 185 -18.04 12.61 -0.74
C PRO A 185 -19.17 12.62 -1.78
N LEU A 186 -19.41 11.47 -2.42
CA LEU A 186 -20.45 11.32 -3.43
C LEU A 186 -21.81 11.76 -2.84
N GLY A 187 -22.48 12.71 -3.52
CA GLY A 187 -23.77 13.26 -3.08
C GLY A 187 -23.70 14.57 -2.27
N SER A 188 -22.50 15.07 -1.93
CA SER A 188 -22.37 16.33 -1.15
C SER A 188 -22.53 17.63 -1.97
N GLY A 189 -22.68 17.56 -3.29
CA GLY A 189 -22.79 18.75 -4.15
C GLY A 189 -21.47 19.53 -4.27
N ALA A 190 -21.55 20.78 -4.76
CA ALA A 190 -20.38 21.64 -4.93
C ALA A 190 -19.72 21.95 -3.58
N PRO A 191 -18.38 21.89 -3.47
CA PRO A 191 -17.68 22.19 -2.22
C PRO A 191 -17.83 23.67 -1.85
N ALA A 192 -18.31 23.98 -0.64
CA ALA A 192 -18.42 25.37 -0.19
C ALA A 192 -17.03 26.02 -0.07
N VAL A 193 -16.79 27.09 -0.83
CA VAL A 193 -15.59 27.93 -0.71
C VAL A 193 -15.89 29.01 0.34
N THR A 194 -15.32 28.88 1.53
CA THR A 194 -15.40 29.90 2.57
C THR A 194 -14.12 30.74 2.53
N THR A 195 -14.22 31.99 2.10
CA THR A 195 -13.14 32.98 2.27
C THR A 195 -13.34 33.65 3.63
N ASP A 196 -12.69 33.13 4.66
CA ASP A 196 -12.57 33.78 5.97
C ASP A 196 -11.10 34.14 6.20
#